data_AF-A0A2S7RWW3-F1
#
_entry.id   AF-A0A2S7RWW3-F1
#
_cell.length_a   1.000
_cell.length_b   1.000
_cell.length_c   1.000
_cell.angle_alpha   90.00
_cell.angle_beta   90.00
_cell.angle_gamma   90.00
#
_symmetry.space_group_name_H-M   'P 1'
#
loop_
_entity.id
_entity.type
_entity.pdbx_description
1 polymer ?
#
loop_
_entity_poly.entity_id
_entity_poly.type
_entity_poly.pdbx_seq_one_letter_code
_entity_poly.pdbx_strand_id
1 'polypeptide(L)' 'MYNTGIFLIVFGLILVVFNGYLMLGNYKKHLIENERNTITYIINGLTLLSAFSLTIVGIAYIFIVHAQL' A
#
# COMPACT_ATOMS: atom_id res chain seq x y z
N MET A 1 0.22 21.50 -11.06
CA MET A 1 -0.76 20.86 -10.15
C MET A 1 -0.74 19.34 -10.19
N TYR A 2 -0.47 18.69 -11.34
CA TYR A 2 -0.45 17.21 -11.42
C TYR A 2 0.68 16.51 -10.65
N ASN A 3 1.78 17.22 -10.35
CA ASN A 3 2.95 16.63 -9.71
C ASN A 3 2.63 15.97 -8.36
N THR A 4 1.72 16.57 -7.58
CA THR A 4 1.29 16.03 -6.28
C THR A 4 0.52 14.70 -6.45
N GLY A 5 -0.36 14.62 -7.45
CA GLY A 5 -1.12 13.39 -7.73
C GLY A 5 -0.22 12.26 -8.23
N ILE A 6 0.70 12.57 -9.14
CA ILE A 6 1.68 11.59 -9.65
C ILE A 6 2.56 11.09 -8.51
N PHE A 7 3.04 11.98 -7.64
CA PHE A 7 3.83 11.60 -6.47
C PHE A 7 3.09 10.65 -5.53
N LEU A 8 1.82 10.93 -5.22
CA LEU A 8 0.98 10.07 -4.37
C LEU A 8 0.76 8.68 -4.98
N ILE A 9 0.57 8.60 -6.30
CA ILE A 9 0.39 7.31 -7.00
C ILE A 9 1.68 6.50 -6.97
N VAL A 10 2.82 7.10 -7.33
CA VAL A 10 4.11 6.42 -7.37
C VAL A 10 4.51 5.96 -5.97
N PHE A 11 4.35 6.83 -4.97
CA PHE A 11 4.66 6.49 -3.58
C PHE A 11 3.73 5.39 -3.04
N GLY A 12 2.43 5.48 -3.34
CA GLY A 12 1.45 4.45 -2.99
C GLY A 12 1.79 3.09 -3.60
N LEU A 13 2.15 3.06 -4.89
CA LEU A 13 2.57 1.83 -5.58
C LEU A 13 3.83 1.21 -4.96
N ILE A 14 4.85 2.03 -4.65
CA ILE A 14 6.07 1.55 -3.99
C ILE A 14 5.73 0.92 -2.64
N LEU A 15 4.87 1.57 -1.85
CA LEU A 15 4.42 1.04 -0.56
C LEU A 15 3.63 -0.26 -0.72
N VAL A 16 2.77 -0.39 -1.73
CA VAL A 16 2.04 -1.63 -2.00
C VAL A 16 3.00 -2.77 -2.32
N VAL A 17 3.99 -2.54 -3.20
CA VAL A 17 4.98 -3.56 -3.56
C VAL A 17 5.82 -3.97 -2.34
N PHE A 18 6.29 -3.00 -1.56
CA PHE A 18 7.11 -3.26 -0.39
C PHE A 18 6.33 -4.01 0.71
N ASN A 19 5.12 -3.57 1.03
CA ASN A 19 4.26 -4.24 2.00
C ASN A 19 3.82 -5.62 1.51
N GLY A 20 3.55 -5.79 0.22
CA GLY A 20 3.24 -7.08 -0.38
C GLY A 20 4.39 -8.08 -0.22
N TYR A 21 5.62 -7.63 -0.47
CA TYR A 21 6.81 -8.45 -0.25
C TYR A 21 6.99 -8.85 1.23
N LEU A 22 6.84 -7.90 2.16
CA LEU A 22 6.91 -8.18 3.60
C LEU A 22 5.80 -9.12 4.07
N MET A 23 4.58 -8.96 3.55
CA MET A 23 3.44 -9.81 3.87
C MET A 23 3.66 -11.25 3.39
N LEU A 24 4.19 -11.45 2.18
CA LEU A 24 4.56 -12.77 1.66
C LEU A 24 5.68 -13.42 2.49
N GLY A 25 6.67 -12.63 2.90
CA GLY A 25 7.73 -13.10 3.81
C GLY A 25 7.18 -13.59 5.16
N ASN A 26 6.28 -12.82 5.77
CA ASN A 26 5.63 -13.19 7.03
C ASN A 26 4.68 -14.38 6.86
N TYR A 27 3.96 -14.46 5.75
CA TYR A 27 3.09 -15.60 5.44
C TYR A 27 3.90 -16.91 5.30
N LYS A 28 5.05 -16.86 4.62
CA LYS A 28 5.97 -17.98 4.50
C LYS A 28 6.50 -18.44 5.86
N LYS A 29 6.90 -17.51 6.73
CA LYS A 29 7.35 -17.82 8.10
C LYS A 29 6.23 -18.44 8.94
N HIS A 30 5.01 -17.92 8.81
CA HIS A 30 3.85 -18.46 9.51
C HIS A 30 3.54 -19.91 9.10
N LEU A 31 3.65 -20.23 7.80
CA LEU A 31 3.43 -21.57 7.27
C LEU A 31 4.54 -22.58 7.62
N ILE A 32 5.81 -22.14 7.63
CA ILE A 32 6.96 -23.03 7.79
C ILE A 32 7.37 -23.20 9.26
N GLU A 33 7.42 -22.11 10.03
CA GLU A 33 7.98 -22.12 11.38
C GLU A 33 6.89 -22.21 12.47
N ASN A 34 5.61 -22.18 12.08
CA ASN A 34 4.47 -22.15 13.00
C ASN A 34 4.60 -21.06 14.08
N GLU A 35 5.32 -19.97 13.75
CA GLU A 35 5.43 -18.81 14.62
C GLU A 35 4.06 -18.13 14.68
N ARG A 36 3.53 -18.01 15.90
CA ARG A 36 2.25 -17.36 16.20
C ARG A 36 2.38 -15.84 16.15
N ASN A 37 2.96 -15.30 15.08
CA ASN A 37 3.19 -13.87 14.87
C ASN A 37 1.98 -13.20 14.21
N THR A 38 0.78 -13.51 14.72
CA THR A 38 -0.52 -13.06 14.16
C THR A 38 -0.66 -11.54 14.18
N ILE A 39 -0.07 -10.87 15.18
CA ILE A 39 -0.10 -9.41 15.31
C ILE A 39 0.64 -8.76 14.13
N THR A 40 1.83 -9.25 13.79
CA THR A 40 2.65 -8.74 12.68
C THR A 40 1.96 -8.95 11.33
N TYR A 41 1.23 -10.05 11.17
CA TYR A 41 0.43 -10.30 9.97
C TYR A 41 -0.73 -9.30 9.83
N ILE A 42 -1.45 -9.01 10.93
CA ILE A 42 -2.54 -8.01 10.93
C ILE A 42 -2.01 -6.62 10.64
N ILE A 43 -0.88 -6.22 11.24
CA ILE A 43 -0.26 -4.92 11.02
C ILE A 43 0.14 -4.76 9.54
N ASN A 44 0.78 -5.78 8.94
CA ASN A 44 1.13 -5.75 7.53
C ASN A 44 -0.08 -5.70 6.61
N GLY A 45 -1.18 -6.36 6.98
CA GLY A 45 -2.45 -6.25 6.25
C GLY A 45 -3.03 -4.84 6.29
N LEU A 46 -3.00 -4.19 7.46
CA LEU A 46 -3.44 -2.80 7.63
C LEU A 46 -2.57 -1.82 6.85
N THR A 47 -1.24 -2.00 6.85
CA THR A 47 -0.33 -1.14 6.08
C THR A 47 -0.48 -1.32 4.57
N LEU A 48 -0.81 -2.53 4.11
CA LEU A 48 -1.15 -2.77 2.71
C LEU A 48 -2.43 -2.00 2.33
N LEU A 49 -3.46 -2.07 3.18
CA LEU A 49 -4.75 -1.41 2.97
C LEU A 49 -4.63 0.12 2.97
N SER A 50 -3.77 0.68 3.83
CA SER A 50 -3.47 2.11 3.82
C SER A 50 -2.68 2.53 2.57
N ALA A 51 -1.75 1.71 2.08
CA ALA A 51 -1.03 1.97 0.82
C ALA A 51 -1.98 1.97 -0.40
N PHE A 52 -2.95 1.07 -0.44
CA PHE A 52 -4.01 1.10 -1.46
C PHE A 52 -4.85 2.38 -1.38
N SER A 53 -5.27 2.78 -0.18
CA SER A 53 -6.02 4.02 0.04
C SER A 53 -5.26 5.24 -0.47
N LEU A 54 -3.95 5.31 -0.20
CA LEU A 54 -3.05 6.37 -0.67
C LEU A 54 -2.97 6.44 -2.20
N THR A 55 -2.90 5.28 -2.85
CA THR A 55 -2.87 5.18 -4.32
C THR A 55 -4.20 5.66 -4.92
N ILE A 56 -5.33 5.26 -4.33
CA ILE A 56 -6.68 5.70 -4.77
C ILE A 56 -6.83 7.21 -4.62
N VAL A 57 -6.39 7.78 -3.50
CA VAL A 57 -6.41 9.24 -3.28
C VAL A 57 -5.56 9.96 -4.33
N GLY A 58 -4.38 9.44 -4.65
CA GLY A 58 -3.54 9.99 -5.72
C GLY A 58 -4.25 10.00 -7.08
N ILE A 59 -4.94 8.91 -7.44
CA ILE A 59 -5.74 8.81 -8.67
C ILE A 59 -6.89 9.82 -8.64
N ALA A 60 -7.69 9.83 -7.57
CA ALA A 60 -8.83 10.74 -7.42
C ALA A 60 -8.39 12.22 -7.51
N TYR A 61 -7.24 12.56 -6.92
CA TYR A 61 -6.67 13.90 -7.00
C TYR A 61 -6.36 14.31 -8.45
N ILE A 62 -5.80 13.42 -9.28
CA ILE A 62 -5.55 13.72 -10.70
C ILE A 62 -6.86 14.01 -11.43
N PHE A 63 -7.93 13.24 -11.17
CA PHE A 63 -9.24 13.46 -11.77
C PHE A 63 -9.86 14.79 -11.34
N ILE A 64 -9.79 15.15 -10.06
CA ILE A 64 -10.32 16.42 -9.55
C ILE A 64 -9.57 17.60 -10.19
N VAL A 65 -8.23 17.54 -10.26
CA VAL A 65 -7.43 18.58 -10.90
C VAL A 65 -7.73 18.69 -12.39
N HIS A 66 -7.93 17.56 -13.10
CA HIS A 66 -8.35 17.59 -14.50
C HIS A 66 -9.75 18.17 -14.69
N ALA A 67 -10.68 17.92 -13.77
CA ALA A 67 -12.05 18.43 -13.85
C ALA A 67 -12.16 19.93 -13.54
N GLN A 68 -11.12 20.53 -12.95
CA GLN A 68 -11.04 21.95 -12.64
C GLN A 68 -10.34 22.80 -13.72
N LEU A 69 -9.72 22.17 -14.73
CA LEU A 69 -9.15 22.83 -15.91
C LEU A 69 -10.14 22.82 -17.08
#